data_AF-A0AA36H0Z1-F1
#
_entry.id   AF-A0AA36H0Z1-F1
#
_cell.length_a   1.000
_cell.length_b   1.000
_cell.length_c   1.000
_cell.angle_alpha   90.00
_cell.angle_beta   90.00
_cell.angle_gamma   90.00
#
_symmetry.space_group_name_H-M   'P 1'
#
loop_
_entity.id
_entity.type
_entity.pdbx_description
1 polymer ?
#
loop_
_entity_poly.entity_id
_entity_poly.type
_entity_poly.pdbx_seq_one_letter_code
_entity_poly.pdbx_strand_id
1 'polypeptide(L)'
;AVRALAYLEAKSLELNDEEKQKVASNPVPIIYPDMIHATAVSKMFQDMYAAAPELEPAGKMLETMTADIVDLELTSTLNKELGMQDVFVHGDLWSANLMWTNAGDGLRLSKIVDYQLAHLGCPAEDLTRLFISTMSGKDRRENWERLLEEFHEYMQKYCLKDLPFSLDQLKESYRRMFPIAGVLLLPVLDMVAKLGLSKLSEEEKTQKQIVLSEKTLALFEDILFFSKRNQDVRPNKNNSTAHPTEKLSLIFLSLGVGITVLYCLLRLLTI
;
A
#
# COMPACT_ATOMS: atom_id res chain seq x y z
N ALA A 1 -5.01 4.16 13.69
CA ALA A 1 -4.11 3.21 13.00
C ALA A 1 -2.66 3.65 13.10
N VAL A 2 -2.29 4.84 12.61
CA VAL A 2 -0.92 5.41 12.64
C VAL A 2 -0.16 5.18 13.96
N ARG A 3 -0.75 5.56 15.10
CA ARG A 3 -0.15 5.34 16.43
C ARG A 3 0.16 3.87 16.76
N ALA A 4 -0.74 2.95 16.38
CA ALA A 4 -0.57 1.52 16.65
C ALA A 4 0.53 0.93 15.75
N LEU A 5 0.58 1.38 14.49
CA LEU A 5 1.64 1.00 13.56
C LEU A 5 3.01 1.47 14.07
N ALA A 6 3.14 2.74 14.44
CA ALA A 6 4.38 3.27 15.01
C ALA A 6 4.83 2.52 16.28
N TYR A 7 3.88 2.10 17.12
CA TYR A 7 4.21 1.28 18.29
C TYR A 7 4.77 -0.10 17.89
N LEU A 8 4.14 -0.79 16.94
CA LEU A 8 4.60 -2.10 16.45
C LEU A 8 5.99 -2.00 15.82
N GLU A 9 6.19 -1.02 14.93
CA GLU A 9 7.46 -0.80 14.25
C GLU A 9 8.57 -0.42 15.24
N ALA A 10 8.30 0.48 16.19
CA ALA A 10 9.28 0.82 17.22
C ALA A 10 9.67 -0.39 18.09
N LYS A 11 8.69 -1.25 18.44
CA LYS A 11 8.96 -2.47 19.22
C LYS A 11 9.81 -3.48 18.46
N SER A 12 9.74 -3.51 17.12
CA SER A 12 10.56 -4.41 16.31
C SER A 12 12.07 -4.11 16.39
N LEU A 13 12.45 -2.87 16.73
CA LEU A 13 13.86 -2.47 16.90
C LEU A 13 14.51 -3.06 18.17
N GLU A 14 13.70 -3.66 19.04
CA GLU A 14 14.15 -4.37 20.23
C GLU A 14 14.49 -5.84 19.95
N LEU A 15 14.09 -6.38 18.79
CA LEU A 15 14.42 -7.75 18.39
C LEU A 15 15.92 -7.95 18.25
N ASN A 16 16.41 -9.07 18.75
CA ASN A 16 17.80 -9.51 18.54
C ASN A 16 17.98 -10.16 17.16
N ASP A 17 19.23 -10.44 16.78
CA ASP A 17 19.54 -10.97 15.44
C ASP A 17 18.92 -12.36 15.19
N GLU A 18 18.82 -13.22 16.21
CA GLU A 18 18.17 -14.53 16.09
C GLU A 18 16.66 -14.40 15.87
N GLU A 19 16.02 -13.43 16.53
CA GLU A 19 14.60 -13.13 16.36
C GLU A 19 14.33 -12.52 14.97
N LYS A 20 15.19 -11.61 14.50
CA LYS A 20 15.09 -11.03 13.15
C LYS A 20 15.23 -12.09 12.07
N GLN A 21 16.10 -13.08 12.25
CA GLN A 21 16.25 -14.20 11.30
C GLN A 21 15.02 -15.11 11.22
N LYS A 22 14.14 -15.09 12.23
CA LYS A 22 12.87 -15.85 12.23
C LYS A 22 11.75 -15.10 11.50
N VAL A 23 11.91 -13.80 11.27
CA VAL A 23 10.97 -13.02 10.46
C VAL A 23 11.15 -13.41 8.99
N ALA A 24 10.03 -13.60 8.27
CA ALA A 24 10.07 -13.98 6.87
C ALA A 24 10.78 -12.90 6.03
N SER A 25 11.45 -13.33 4.96
CA SER A 25 11.95 -12.41 3.93
C SER A 25 10.79 -11.68 3.26
N ASN A 26 11.06 -10.49 2.71
CA ASN A 26 10.05 -9.75 1.94
C ASN A 26 9.43 -10.64 0.84
N PRO A 27 8.13 -10.92 0.92
CA PRO A 27 7.47 -11.82 -0.03
C PRO A 27 7.13 -11.12 -1.35
N VAL A 28 7.18 -9.78 -1.43
CA VAL A 28 6.68 -9.03 -2.58
C VAL A 28 7.41 -9.40 -3.89
N PRO A 29 8.76 -9.42 -3.94
CA PRO A 29 9.49 -9.80 -5.14
C PRO A 29 9.39 -11.29 -5.48
N ILE A 30 8.84 -12.12 -4.59
CA ILE A 30 8.72 -13.57 -4.76
C ILE A 30 7.33 -13.94 -5.28
N ILE A 31 6.28 -13.34 -4.73
CA ILE A 31 4.88 -13.74 -4.97
C ILE A 31 4.26 -12.96 -6.14
N TYR A 32 4.56 -11.68 -6.27
CA TYR A 32 3.90 -10.81 -7.25
C TYR A 32 4.44 -10.84 -8.69
N PRO A 33 5.67 -11.29 -9.05
CA PRO A 33 6.17 -11.17 -10.43
C PRO A 33 5.26 -11.79 -11.51
N ASP A 34 4.61 -12.91 -11.19
CA ASP A 34 3.73 -13.60 -12.14
C ASP A 34 2.46 -12.79 -12.46
N MET A 35 1.99 -11.96 -11.53
CA MET A 35 0.73 -11.19 -11.66
C MET A 35 0.96 -9.70 -11.91
N ILE A 36 2.04 -9.15 -11.37
CA ILE A 36 2.37 -7.73 -11.36
C ILE A 36 3.69 -7.56 -12.10
N HIS A 37 3.59 -7.48 -13.42
CA HIS A 37 4.67 -7.13 -14.33
C HIS A 37 4.17 -6.08 -15.34
N ALA A 38 5.08 -5.36 -15.99
CA ALA A 38 4.75 -4.17 -16.78
C ALA A 38 3.60 -4.39 -17.80
N THR A 39 3.63 -5.49 -18.55
CA THR A 39 2.58 -5.82 -19.54
C THR A 39 1.22 -6.07 -18.89
N ALA A 40 1.16 -6.84 -17.80
CA ALA A 40 -0.08 -7.09 -17.06
C ALA A 40 -0.65 -5.81 -16.46
N VAL A 41 0.20 -4.97 -15.88
CA VAL A 41 -0.21 -3.68 -15.29
C VAL A 41 -0.67 -2.70 -16.38
N SER A 42 -0.01 -2.65 -17.53
CA SER A 42 -0.48 -1.88 -18.69
C SER A 42 -1.87 -2.34 -19.12
N LYS A 43 -2.08 -3.65 -19.28
CA LYS A 43 -3.39 -4.21 -19.63
C LYS A 43 -4.46 -3.87 -18.58
N MET A 44 -4.11 -3.94 -17.30
CA MET A 44 -4.99 -3.56 -16.20
C MET A 44 -5.42 -2.09 -16.30
N PHE A 45 -4.50 -1.15 -16.55
CA PHE A 45 -4.87 0.25 -16.76
C PHE A 45 -5.84 0.40 -17.94
N GLN A 46 -5.56 -0.28 -19.06
CA GLN A 46 -6.43 -0.29 -20.24
C GLN A 46 -7.86 -0.76 -19.93
N ASP A 47 -7.98 -1.87 -19.20
CA ASP A 47 -9.29 -2.39 -18.81
C ASP A 47 -10.03 -1.44 -17.87
N MET A 48 -9.31 -0.82 -16.92
CA MET A 48 -9.91 0.11 -15.97
C MET A 48 -10.42 1.38 -16.64
N TYR A 49 -9.63 2.04 -17.51
CA TYR A 49 -10.11 3.25 -18.18
C TYR A 49 -11.07 2.97 -19.35
N ALA A 50 -11.08 1.76 -19.90
CA ALA A 50 -12.15 1.35 -20.82
C ALA A 50 -13.50 1.21 -20.10
N ALA A 51 -13.49 0.81 -18.83
CA ALA A 51 -14.68 0.73 -17.99
C ALA A 51 -15.08 2.09 -17.38
N ALA A 52 -14.11 2.97 -17.12
CA ALA A 52 -14.30 4.30 -16.53
C ALA A 52 -13.48 5.36 -17.31
N PRO A 53 -14.07 5.99 -18.35
CA PRO A 53 -13.35 6.90 -19.25
C PRO A 53 -12.68 8.10 -18.57
N GLU A 54 -13.16 8.52 -17.39
CA GLU A 54 -12.53 9.57 -16.58
C GLU A 54 -11.10 9.21 -16.15
N LEU A 55 -10.73 7.93 -16.12
CA LEU A 55 -9.38 7.48 -15.80
C LEU A 55 -8.42 7.62 -16.99
N GLU A 56 -8.93 7.75 -18.22
CA GLU A 56 -8.14 7.70 -19.46
C GLU A 56 -6.97 8.70 -19.50
N PRO A 57 -7.13 9.99 -19.08
CA PRO A 57 -6.03 10.95 -19.14
C PRO A 57 -4.82 10.53 -18.31
N ALA A 58 -5.05 9.98 -17.11
CA ALA A 58 -3.99 9.47 -16.26
C ALA A 58 -3.52 8.07 -16.72
N GLY A 59 -4.46 7.20 -17.06
CA GLY A 59 -4.22 5.82 -17.49
C GLY A 59 -3.27 5.72 -18.68
N LYS A 60 -3.51 6.51 -19.74
CA LYS A 60 -2.63 6.54 -20.93
C LYS A 60 -1.20 6.96 -20.62
N MET A 61 -1.02 7.88 -19.67
CA MET A 61 0.32 8.28 -19.23
C MET A 61 0.96 7.19 -18.36
N LEU A 62 0.20 6.51 -17.51
CA LEU A 62 0.70 5.42 -16.67
C LEU A 62 1.15 4.21 -17.48
N GLU A 63 0.48 3.90 -18.59
CA GLU A 63 0.90 2.83 -19.50
C GLU A 63 2.35 2.99 -19.96
N THR A 64 2.78 4.22 -20.24
CA THR A 64 4.15 4.50 -20.70
C THR A 64 5.20 4.43 -19.59
N MET A 65 4.77 4.25 -18.33
CA MET A 65 5.62 4.29 -17.13
C MET A 65 5.63 2.95 -16.39
N THR A 66 4.94 1.92 -16.90
CA THR A 66 4.72 0.65 -16.19
C THR A 66 6.01 -0.07 -15.77
N ALA A 67 7.07 -0.01 -16.59
CA ALA A 67 8.35 -0.61 -16.24
C ALA A 67 9.00 0.04 -15.01
N ASP A 68 8.85 1.36 -14.84
CA ASP A 68 9.40 2.09 -13.69
C ASP A 68 8.52 1.96 -12.45
N ILE A 69 7.21 1.86 -12.65
CA ILE A 69 6.23 1.67 -11.57
C ILE A 69 6.38 0.27 -10.97
N VAL A 70 6.55 -0.75 -11.81
CA VAL A 70 6.61 -2.17 -11.42
C VAL A 70 8.04 -2.60 -11.09
N ASP A 71 8.71 -1.81 -10.25
CA ASP A 71 9.96 -2.20 -9.63
C ASP A 71 9.68 -2.87 -8.28
N LEU A 72 9.40 -4.17 -8.30
CA LEU A 72 9.09 -4.92 -7.08
C LEU A 72 10.27 -4.96 -6.10
N GLU A 73 11.51 -4.94 -6.61
CA GLU A 73 12.73 -4.92 -5.79
C GLU A 73 12.88 -3.65 -4.96
N LEU A 74 12.18 -2.57 -5.34
CA LEU A 74 12.10 -1.35 -4.55
C LEU A 74 11.65 -1.63 -3.10
N THR A 75 10.73 -2.58 -2.93
CA THR A 75 10.19 -2.95 -1.60
C THR A 75 11.26 -3.51 -0.67
N SER A 76 12.32 -4.13 -1.22
CA SER A 76 13.46 -4.68 -0.46
C SER A 76 14.66 -3.73 -0.39
N THR A 77 14.77 -2.78 -1.32
CA THR A 77 16.00 -1.99 -1.49
C THR A 77 15.89 -0.55 -0.98
N LEU A 78 14.67 -0.01 -0.85
CA LEU A 78 14.43 1.41 -0.59
C LEU A 78 15.09 1.92 0.70
N ASN A 79 15.02 1.17 1.79
CA ASN A 79 15.64 1.58 3.05
C ASN A 79 17.16 1.73 2.90
N LYS A 80 17.81 0.76 2.26
CA LYS A 80 19.26 0.81 1.98
C LYS A 80 19.63 2.02 1.13
N GLU A 81 18.84 2.32 0.10
CA GLU A 81 19.07 3.48 -0.77
C GLU A 81 18.93 4.81 -0.02
N LEU A 82 18.06 4.88 0.98
CA LEU A 82 17.82 6.09 1.77
C LEU A 82 18.66 6.16 3.06
N GLY A 83 19.40 5.11 3.42
CA GLY A 83 20.14 5.03 4.68
C GLY A 83 19.22 4.88 5.90
N MET A 84 18.12 4.14 5.75
CA MET A 84 17.16 3.81 6.80
C MET A 84 17.41 2.40 7.34
N GLN A 85 16.97 2.12 8.56
CA GLN A 85 16.93 0.77 9.11
C GLN A 85 15.58 0.10 8.80
N ASP A 86 15.62 -1.22 8.61
CA ASP A 86 14.42 -2.02 8.46
C ASP A 86 13.65 -2.12 9.77
N VAL A 87 12.32 -2.03 9.65
CA VAL A 87 11.34 -2.20 10.74
C VAL A 87 10.42 -3.35 10.39
N PHE A 88 9.72 -3.89 11.38
CA PHE A 88 8.67 -4.88 11.12
C PHE A 88 7.49 -4.23 10.40
N VAL A 89 7.28 -4.63 9.16
CA VAL A 89 6.14 -4.22 8.35
C VAL A 89 5.12 -5.35 8.30
N HIS A 90 3.84 -4.99 8.29
CA HIS A 90 2.73 -5.92 8.11
C HIS A 90 2.68 -6.48 6.69
N GLY A 91 3.04 -5.67 5.67
CA GLY A 91 3.13 -6.07 4.26
C GLY A 91 1.78 -6.17 3.54
N ASP A 92 0.70 -6.44 4.28
CA ASP A 92 -0.68 -6.39 3.77
C ASP A 92 -1.59 -5.43 4.58
N LEU A 93 -1.13 -4.21 4.89
CA LEU A 93 -1.92 -3.30 5.73
C LEU A 93 -2.95 -2.49 4.94
N TRP A 94 -4.16 -3.04 4.77
CA TRP A 94 -5.30 -2.35 4.17
C TRP A 94 -6.53 -2.37 5.08
N SER A 95 -7.56 -1.62 4.71
CA SER A 95 -8.76 -1.40 5.54
C SER A 95 -9.42 -2.68 6.06
N ALA A 96 -9.36 -3.78 5.31
CA ALA A 96 -9.83 -5.12 5.71
C ALA A 96 -9.18 -5.69 6.97
N ASN A 97 -7.89 -5.40 7.13
CA ASN A 97 -7.03 -5.97 8.15
C ASN A 97 -7.01 -5.12 9.43
N LEU A 98 -7.87 -4.08 9.47
CA LEU A 98 -8.09 -3.21 10.62
C LEU A 98 -9.43 -3.55 11.27
N MET A 99 -9.38 -4.08 12.49
CA MET A 99 -10.56 -4.39 13.27
C MET A 99 -10.96 -3.20 14.13
N TRP A 100 -12.22 -2.78 14.03
CA TRP A 100 -12.75 -1.61 14.74
C TRP A 100 -13.75 -2.01 15.81
N THR A 101 -13.78 -1.25 16.90
CA THR A 101 -14.78 -1.37 17.97
C THR A 101 -15.50 -0.05 18.15
N ASN A 102 -16.80 -0.10 18.42
CA ASN A 102 -17.56 1.10 18.75
C ASN A 102 -17.29 1.49 20.21
N ALA A 103 -16.76 2.69 20.42
CA ALA A 103 -16.41 3.20 21.74
C ALA A 103 -17.38 4.25 22.28
N GLY A 104 -18.56 4.41 21.65
CA GLY A 104 -19.58 5.39 22.03
C GLY A 104 -19.30 6.81 21.53
N ASP A 105 -18.02 7.20 21.41
CA ASP A 105 -17.56 8.46 20.81
C ASP A 105 -17.05 8.30 19.36
N GLY A 106 -17.11 7.09 18.81
CA GLY A 106 -16.66 6.77 17.46
C GLY A 106 -16.08 5.37 17.35
N LEU A 107 -15.47 5.08 16.19
CA LEU A 107 -14.76 3.83 15.96
C LEU A 107 -13.33 3.94 16.51
N ARG A 108 -12.92 2.95 17.30
CA ARG A 108 -11.54 2.80 17.78
C ARG A 108 -10.93 1.53 17.23
N LEU A 109 -9.69 1.65 16.74
CA LEU A 109 -8.92 0.49 16.28
C LEU A 109 -8.72 -0.46 17.47
N SER A 110 -9.12 -1.71 17.29
CA SER A 110 -9.04 -2.78 18.28
C SER A 110 -7.88 -3.71 17.99
N LYS A 111 -7.75 -4.19 16.75
CA LYS A 111 -6.69 -5.14 16.33
C LYS A 111 -6.27 -4.87 14.90
N ILE A 112 -5.02 -5.23 14.60
CA ILE A 112 -4.52 -5.44 13.25
C ILE A 112 -4.35 -6.95 13.10
N VAL A 113 -4.74 -7.53 11.95
CA VAL A 113 -4.76 -8.98 11.72
C VAL A 113 -4.20 -9.32 10.35
N ASP A 114 -3.91 -10.60 10.11
CA ASP A 114 -3.41 -11.13 8.84
C ASP A 114 -1.95 -10.74 8.50
N TYR A 115 -1.04 -11.14 9.38
CA TYR A 115 0.41 -10.91 9.26
C TYR A 115 1.12 -11.89 8.33
N GLN A 116 0.42 -12.52 7.37
CA GLN A 116 1.01 -13.54 6.50
C GLN A 116 2.10 -13.00 5.55
N LEU A 117 2.08 -11.70 5.26
CA LEU A 117 3.09 -11.01 4.45
C LEU A 117 4.09 -10.20 5.31
N ALA A 118 4.06 -10.37 6.63
CA ALA A 118 4.89 -9.58 7.51
C ALA A 118 6.37 -9.92 7.36
N HIS A 119 7.19 -8.88 7.29
CA HIS A 119 8.63 -8.99 7.06
C HIS A 119 9.37 -7.79 7.66
N LEU A 120 10.71 -7.79 7.58
CA LEU A 120 11.50 -6.59 7.89
C LEU A 120 11.68 -5.77 6.61
N GLY A 121 11.29 -4.49 6.63
CA GLY A 121 11.28 -3.67 5.44
C GLY A 121 11.03 -2.18 5.71
N CYS A 122 10.52 -1.50 4.69
CA CYS A 122 10.32 -0.06 4.68
C CYS A 122 8.98 0.34 5.32
N PRO A 123 8.96 1.26 6.31
CA PRO A 123 7.71 1.72 6.96
C PRO A 123 6.69 2.30 5.97
N ALA A 124 7.18 2.84 4.85
CA ALA A 124 6.36 3.42 3.81
C ALA A 124 5.41 2.39 3.16
N GLU A 125 5.73 1.09 3.19
CA GLU A 125 4.86 0.05 2.64
C GLU A 125 3.50 0.03 3.34
N ASP A 126 3.51 -0.05 4.68
CA ASP A 126 2.29 -0.06 5.47
C ASP A 126 1.59 1.29 5.45
N LEU A 127 2.33 2.40 5.51
CA LEU A 127 1.76 3.75 5.51
C LEU A 127 1.05 4.09 4.20
N THR A 128 1.65 3.78 3.06
CA THR A 128 1.02 4.00 1.74
C THR A 128 -0.23 3.14 1.60
N ARG A 129 -0.17 1.85 1.92
CA ARG A 129 -1.33 0.95 1.84
C ARG A 129 -2.45 1.38 2.79
N LEU A 130 -2.10 1.79 4.01
CA LEU A 130 -3.06 2.31 4.98
C LEU A 130 -3.78 3.54 4.43
N PHE A 131 -3.05 4.55 3.95
CA PHE A 131 -3.66 5.79 3.48
C PHE A 131 -4.44 5.60 2.18
N ILE A 132 -3.93 4.80 1.23
CA ILE A 132 -4.64 4.47 0.00
C ILE A 132 -5.95 3.74 0.33
N SER A 133 -5.95 2.81 1.27
CA SER A 133 -7.14 1.99 1.56
C SER A 133 -8.15 2.66 2.50
N THR A 134 -7.76 3.57 3.40
CA THR A 134 -8.64 4.10 4.45
C THR A 134 -9.09 5.55 4.28
N MET A 135 -8.60 6.24 3.24
CA MET A 135 -8.90 7.67 3.03
C MET A 135 -9.47 7.92 1.64
N SER A 136 -10.31 8.96 1.52
CA SER A 136 -10.67 9.54 0.23
C SER A 136 -9.42 10.08 -0.49
N GLY A 137 -9.52 10.32 -1.80
CA GLY A 137 -8.45 10.97 -2.55
C GLY A 137 -8.11 12.34 -1.97
N LYS A 138 -9.14 13.14 -1.73
CA LYS A 138 -9.01 14.46 -1.10
C LYS A 138 -8.31 14.41 0.26
N ASP A 139 -8.81 13.62 1.20
CA ASP A 139 -8.25 13.60 2.56
C ASP A 139 -6.81 13.13 2.56
N ARG A 140 -6.48 12.14 1.72
CA ARG A 140 -5.11 11.65 1.57
C ARG A 140 -4.18 12.76 1.10
N ARG A 141 -4.55 13.49 0.05
CA ARG A 141 -3.75 14.60 -0.50
C ARG A 141 -3.54 15.73 0.50
N GLU A 142 -4.56 16.06 1.29
CA GLU A 142 -4.51 17.14 2.28
C GLU A 142 -3.73 16.76 3.56
N ASN A 143 -3.66 15.46 3.91
CA ASN A 143 -3.20 15.05 5.24
C ASN A 143 -1.99 14.11 5.27
N TRP A 144 -1.54 13.53 4.15
CA TRP A 144 -0.49 12.50 4.20
C TRP A 144 0.80 13.00 4.88
N GLU A 145 1.25 14.24 4.63
CA GLU A 145 2.46 14.78 5.28
C GLU A 145 2.29 14.93 6.79
N ARG A 146 1.17 15.51 7.24
CA ARG A 146 0.83 15.65 8.67
C ARG A 146 0.75 14.29 9.36
N LEU A 147 0.16 13.29 8.70
CA LEU A 147 0.05 11.94 9.26
C LEU A 147 1.41 11.23 9.36
N LEU A 148 2.34 11.50 8.44
CA LEU A 148 3.72 11.02 8.55
C LEU A 148 4.50 11.73 9.66
N GLU A 149 4.24 13.02 9.88
CA GLU A 149 4.80 13.76 11.02
C GLU A 149 4.31 13.16 12.35
N GLU A 150 3.00 12.95 12.50
CA GLU A 150 2.44 12.29 13.68
C GLU A 150 2.99 10.88 13.87
N PHE A 151 3.11 10.11 12.79
CA PHE A 151 3.74 8.79 12.83
C PHE A 151 5.17 8.86 13.38
N HIS A 152 5.96 9.79 12.87
CA HIS A 152 7.35 10.00 13.29
C HIS A 152 7.45 10.47 14.75
N GLU A 153 6.54 11.33 15.22
CA GLU A 153 6.44 11.71 16.64
C GLU A 153 6.12 10.50 17.53
N TYR A 154 5.25 9.59 17.08
CA TYR A 154 5.02 8.34 17.80
C TYR A 154 6.25 7.42 17.79
N MET A 155 6.99 7.34 16.69
CA MET A 155 8.25 6.61 16.63
C MET A 155 9.26 7.18 17.64
N GLN A 156 9.42 8.51 17.71
CA GLN A 156 10.25 9.20 18.71
C GLN A 156 9.84 8.86 20.15
N LYS A 157 8.54 8.74 20.39
CA LYS A 157 8.01 8.41 21.71
C LYS A 157 8.25 6.95 22.11
N TYR A 158 8.16 6.01 21.18
CA TYR A 158 8.19 4.57 21.50
C TYR A 158 9.56 3.92 21.30
N CYS A 159 10.43 4.50 20.47
CA CYS A 159 11.79 4.01 20.30
C CYS A 159 12.60 4.23 21.59
N LEU A 160 13.20 3.16 22.11
CA LEU A 160 14.11 3.22 23.25
C LEU A 160 15.57 3.46 22.83
N LYS A 161 15.86 3.31 21.53
CA LYS A 161 17.16 3.49 20.88
C LYS A 161 17.06 4.65 19.88
N ASP A 162 18.12 4.83 19.09
CA ASP A 162 18.12 5.75 17.96
C ASP A 162 16.97 5.45 16.99
N LEU A 163 16.45 6.50 16.37
CA LEU A 163 15.41 6.37 15.36
C LEU A 163 15.94 5.62 14.13
N PRO A 164 15.12 4.75 13.52
CA PRO A 164 15.49 4.01 12.32
C PRO A 164 15.60 4.90 11.06
N PHE A 165 15.05 6.11 11.11
CA PHE A 165 15.01 7.07 10.00
C PHE A 165 14.67 8.48 10.50
N SER A 166 14.98 9.50 9.69
CA SER A 166 14.51 10.87 9.86
C SER A 166 13.13 11.08 9.23
N LEU A 167 12.46 12.19 9.59
CA LEU A 167 11.20 12.59 8.97
C LEU A 167 11.34 12.78 7.44
N ASP A 168 12.45 13.34 6.98
CA ASP A 168 12.68 13.54 5.55
C ASP A 168 12.86 12.22 4.81
N GLN A 169 13.57 11.25 5.41
CA GLN A 169 13.69 9.89 4.87
C GLN A 169 12.32 9.18 4.84
N LEU A 170 11.49 9.37 5.86
CA LEU A 170 10.13 8.81 5.90
C LEU A 170 9.24 9.42 4.80
N LYS A 171 9.24 10.76 4.64
CA LYS A 171 8.49 11.42 3.57
C LYS A 171 8.99 10.99 2.19
N GLU A 172 10.31 10.88 2.02
CA GLU A 172 10.90 10.42 0.76
C GLU A 172 10.53 8.97 0.43
N SER A 173 10.62 8.07 1.41
CA SER A 173 10.23 6.67 1.20
C SER A 173 8.74 6.52 0.88
N TYR A 174 7.86 7.30 1.51
CA TYR A 174 6.43 7.33 1.17
C TYR A 174 6.20 7.72 -0.30
N ARG A 175 6.79 8.83 -0.77
CA ARG A 175 6.64 9.29 -2.16
C ARG A 175 7.16 8.25 -3.17
N ARG A 176 8.24 7.55 -2.81
CA ARG A 176 8.87 6.52 -3.64
C ARG A 176 8.08 5.21 -3.67
N MET A 177 7.49 4.81 -2.54
CA MET A 177 6.71 3.58 -2.41
C MET A 177 5.30 3.71 -3.03
N PHE A 178 4.75 4.93 -3.07
CA PHE A 178 3.36 5.15 -3.45
C PHE A 178 2.93 4.51 -4.78
N PRO A 179 3.68 4.64 -5.89
CA PRO A 179 3.22 4.09 -7.17
C PRO A 179 2.99 2.57 -7.14
N ILE A 180 3.94 1.82 -6.59
CA ILE A 180 3.83 0.36 -6.52
C ILE A 180 2.75 -0.07 -5.52
N ALA A 181 2.65 0.59 -4.36
CA ALA A 181 1.57 0.33 -3.40
C ALA A 181 0.18 0.60 -4.00
N GLY A 182 0.05 1.66 -4.81
CA GLY A 182 -1.16 1.97 -5.55
C GLY A 182 -1.53 0.88 -6.56
N VAL A 183 -0.57 0.45 -7.39
CA VAL A 183 -0.78 -0.63 -8.37
C VAL A 183 -1.21 -1.93 -7.68
N LEU A 184 -0.61 -2.28 -6.54
CA LEU A 184 -0.96 -3.49 -5.79
C LEU A 184 -2.39 -3.42 -5.19
N LEU A 185 -2.92 -2.22 -4.93
CA LEU A 185 -4.27 -2.04 -4.36
C LEU A 185 -5.37 -1.84 -5.40
N LEU A 186 -5.05 -1.53 -6.66
CA LEU A 186 -6.06 -1.35 -7.71
C LEU A 186 -6.95 -2.60 -7.93
N PRO A 187 -6.41 -3.84 -8.05
CA PRO A 187 -7.24 -5.04 -8.17
C PRO A 187 -8.15 -5.27 -6.96
N VAL A 188 -7.69 -4.88 -5.76
CA VAL A 188 -8.45 -5.01 -4.52
C VAL A 188 -9.64 -4.04 -4.53
N LEU A 189 -9.43 -2.79 -4.94
CA LEU A 189 -10.51 -1.81 -5.07
C LEU A 189 -11.55 -2.24 -6.12
N ASP A 190 -11.11 -2.72 -7.27
CA ASP A 190 -11.99 -3.22 -8.34
C ASP A 190 -12.81 -4.44 -7.89
N MET A 191 -12.17 -5.41 -7.21
CA MET A 191 -12.86 -6.57 -6.63
C MET A 191 -13.94 -6.16 -5.63
N VAL A 192 -13.61 -5.25 -4.71
CA VAL A 192 -14.56 -4.76 -3.71
C VAL A 192 -15.71 -4.01 -4.36
N ALA A 193 -15.45 -3.19 -5.39
CA ALA A 193 -16.49 -2.52 -6.14
C ALA A 193 -17.46 -3.53 -6.77
N LYS A 194 -16.94 -4.45 -7.58
CA LYS A 194 -17.75 -5.43 -8.33
C LYS A 194 -18.61 -6.31 -7.42
N LEU A 195 -18.01 -6.84 -6.37
CA LEU A 195 -18.66 -7.86 -5.54
C LEU A 195 -19.36 -7.28 -4.31
N GLY A 196 -18.88 -6.16 -3.77
CA GLY A 196 -19.49 -5.48 -2.64
C GLY A 196 -20.79 -4.79 -3.04
N LEU A 197 -20.79 -4.07 -4.17
CA LEU A 197 -21.96 -3.31 -4.62
C LEU A 197 -23.13 -4.23 -4.98
N SER A 198 -22.87 -5.45 -5.46
CA SER A 198 -23.90 -6.43 -5.83
C SER A 198 -24.93 -6.75 -4.73
N LYS A 199 -24.64 -6.41 -3.46
CA LYS A 199 -25.44 -6.76 -2.28
C LYS A 199 -26.19 -5.60 -1.65
N LEU A 200 -26.06 -4.40 -2.21
CA LEU A 200 -26.67 -3.19 -1.69
C LEU A 200 -28.01 -2.89 -2.38
N SER A 201 -28.84 -2.09 -1.72
CA SER A 201 -29.98 -1.44 -2.39
C SER A 201 -29.48 -0.47 -3.48
N GLU A 202 -30.33 -0.12 -4.44
CA GLU A 202 -29.93 0.78 -5.55
C GLU A 202 -29.45 2.15 -5.04
N GLU A 203 -30.10 2.71 -4.01
CA GLU A 203 -29.69 3.98 -3.40
C GLU A 203 -28.30 3.88 -2.75
N GLU A 204 -28.06 2.82 -1.97
CA GLU A 204 -26.75 2.58 -1.36
C GLU A 204 -25.67 2.31 -2.42
N LYS A 205 -26.00 1.60 -3.51
CA LYS A 205 -25.08 1.36 -4.62
C LYS A 205 -24.61 2.67 -5.23
N THR A 206 -25.53 3.58 -5.56
CA THR A 206 -25.18 4.88 -6.16
C THR A 206 -24.22 5.65 -5.28
N GLN A 207 -24.52 5.78 -3.98
CA GLN A 207 -23.65 6.53 -3.06
C GLN A 207 -22.26 5.89 -2.92
N LYS A 208 -22.20 4.55 -2.82
CA LYS A 208 -20.94 3.83 -2.65
C LYS A 208 -20.10 3.80 -3.93
N GLN A 209 -20.75 3.75 -5.10
CA GLN A 209 -20.09 3.87 -6.39
C GLN A 209 -19.43 5.25 -6.55
N ILE A 210 -20.10 6.33 -6.15
CA ILE A 210 -19.51 7.69 -6.21
C ILE A 210 -18.21 7.76 -5.40
N VAL A 211 -18.22 7.23 -4.17
CA VAL A 211 -17.03 7.25 -3.31
C VAL A 211 -15.90 6.39 -3.89
N LEU A 212 -16.21 5.19 -4.40
CA LEU A 212 -15.20 4.33 -5.02
C LEU A 212 -14.64 4.92 -6.33
N SER A 213 -15.48 5.55 -7.14
CA SER A 213 -15.05 6.23 -8.37
C SER A 213 -14.12 7.40 -8.07
N GLU A 214 -14.44 8.27 -7.08
CA GLU A 214 -13.55 9.34 -6.62
C GLU A 214 -12.19 8.78 -6.18
N LYS A 215 -12.23 7.74 -5.35
CA LYS A 215 -11.03 7.12 -4.78
C LYS A 215 -10.15 6.49 -5.84
N THR A 216 -10.75 5.85 -6.84
CA THR A 216 -10.03 5.22 -7.96
C THR A 216 -9.43 6.26 -8.88
N LEU A 217 -10.18 7.31 -9.24
CA LEU A 217 -9.67 8.42 -10.04
C LEU A 217 -8.51 9.12 -9.36
N ALA A 218 -8.68 9.48 -8.08
CA ALA A 218 -7.62 10.11 -7.32
C ALA A 218 -6.38 9.20 -7.17
N LEU A 219 -6.57 7.88 -7.05
CA LEU A 219 -5.45 6.94 -7.00
C LEU A 219 -4.68 6.89 -8.33
N PHE A 220 -5.35 6.88 -9.49
CA PHE A 220 -4.70 6.97 -10.79
C PHE A 220 -3.86 8.24 -10.92
N GLU A 221 -4.45 9.38 -10.55
CA GLU A 221 -3.77 10.68 -10.57
C GLU A 221 -2.57 10.71 -9.61
N ASP A 222 -2.69 10.16 -8.40
CA ASP A 222 -1.62 10.13 -7.41
C ASP A 222 -0.48 9.20 -7.83
N ILE A 223 -0.79 8.01 -8.38
CA ILE A 223 0.23 7.11 -8.95
C ILE A 223 0.98 7.86 -10.05
N LEU A 224 0.28 8.57 -10.93
CA LEU A 224 0.91 9.33 -12.01
C LEU A 224 1.80 10.45 -11.47
N PHE A 225 1.30 11.22 -10.51
CA PHE A 225 2.02 12.31 -9.87
C PHE A 225 3.33 11.81 -9.25
N PHE A 226 3.27 10.79 -8.39
CA PHE A 226 4.45 10.26 -7.74
C PHE A 226 5.39 9.54 -8.71
N SER A 227 4.87 8.85 -9.72
CA SER A 227 5.70 8.23 -10.77
C SER A 227 6.54 9.25 -11.51
N LYS A 228 5.93 10.37 -11.95
CA LYS A 228 6.64 11.45 -12.66
C LYS A 228 7.71 12.06 -11.77
N ARG A 229 7.32 12.41 -10.54
CA ARG A 229 8.25 12.95 -9.55
C ARG A 229 9.42 12.01 -9.32
N ASN A 230 9.19 10.70 -9.22
CA ASN A 230 10.22 9.71 -8.94
C ASN A 230 11.19 9.52 -10.11
N GLN A 231 10.73 9.67 -11.35
CA GLN A 231 11.62 9.73 -12.52
C GLN A 231 12.52 10.97 -12.48
N ASP A 232 11.95 12.14 -12.16
CA ASP A 232 12.69 13.41 -12.13
C ASP A 232 13.82 13.40 -11.09
N VAL A 233 13.60 12.77 -9.93
CA VAL A 233 14.63 12.65 -8.89
C VAL A 233 15.60 11.49 -9.11
N ARG A 234 15.35 10.59 -10.07
CA ARG A 234 16.21 9.42 -10.37
C ARG A 234 16.43 9.22 -11.88
N PRO A 235 17.04 10.18 -12.61
CA PRO A 235 17.16 10.11 -14.07
C PRO A 235 18.02 8.94 -14.60
N ASN A 236 18.81 8.24 -13.77
CA ASN A 236 19.84 7.28 -14.22
C ASN A 236 19.64 5.81 -13.77
N LYS A 237 18.41 5.39 -13.44
CA LYS A 237 18.17 4.02 -12.95
C LYS A 237 18.40 2.90 -14.00
N ASN A 238 18.54 3.25 -15.28
CA ASN A 238 18.72 2.29 -16.39
C ASN A 238 20.07 1.53 -16.43
N ASN A 239 20.96 1.70 -15.44
CA ASN A 239 22.28 1.06 -15.41
C ASN A 239 22.48 -0.01 -14.31
N SER A 240 21.46 -0.34 -13.51
CA SER A 240 21.58 -1.42 -12.52
C SER A 240 21.06 -2.75 -13.07
N THR A 241 21.98 -3.70 -13.24
CA THR A 241 21.75 -5.07 -13.72
C THR A 241 20.75 -5.84 -12.85
N ALA A 242 19.76 -6.46 -13.47
CA ALA A 242 18.85 -7.41 -12.82
C ALA A 242 19.64 -8.60 -12.23
N HIS A 243 19.43 -8.89 -10.95
CA HIS A 243 19.90 -10.13 -10.33
C HIS A 243 18.93 -11.29 -10.66
N PRO A 244 19.44 -12.53 -10.82
CA PRO A 244 18.58 -13.66 -11.15
C PRO A 244 17.72 -14.05 -9.94
N THR A 245 16.40 -14.06 -10.12
CA THR A 245 15.43 -14.63 -9.18
C THR A 245 15.45 -16.16 -9.25
N GLU A 246 15.79 -16.83 -8.14
CA GLU A 246 15.58 -18.27 -7.99
C GLU A 246 14.08 -18.58 -7.89
N LYS A 247 13.61 -19.53 -8.71
CA LYS A 247 12.22 -20.00 -8.70
C LYS A 247 11.98 -20.90 -7.50
N LEU A 248 11.21 -20.42 -6.52
CA LEU A 248 10.52 -21.26 -5.54
C LEU A 248 9.07 -21.48 -6.00
N SER A 249 8.65 -22.74 -6.04
CA SER A 249 7.29 -23.16 -6.39
C SER A 249 6.27 -22.69 -5.35
N LEU A 250 5.24 -21.97 -5.80
CA LEU A 250 4.19 -21.35 -4.97
C LEU A 250 3.27 -22.35 -4.26
N ILE A 251 2.90 -21.99 -3.04
CA ILE A 251 1.68 -22.41 -2.35
C ILE A 251 0.56 -21.46 -2.80
N PHE A 252 -0.55 -22.01 -3.30
CA PHE A 252 -1.74 -21.25 -3.67
C PHE A 252 -2.37 -20.59 -2.43
N LEU A 253 -2.39 -19.25 -2.39
CA LEU A 253 -3.25 -18.49 -1.49
C LEU A 253 -4.63 -18.33 -2.14
N SER A 254 -5.55 -19.23 -1.80
CA SER A 254 -6.96 -19.06 -2.10
C SER A 254 -7.53 -17.94 -1.21
N LEU A 255 -7.65 -16.72 -1.74
CA LEU A 255 -8.42 -15.64 -1.10
C LEU A 255 -9.92 -15.98 -1.17
N GLY A 256 -10.36 -16.86 -0.25
CA GLY A 256 -11.77 -17.15 0.00
C GLY A 256 -12.41 -16.04 0.83
N VAL A 257 -12.51 -14.82 0.29
CA VAL A 257 -13.22 -13.72 0.96
C VAL A 257 -14.71 -14.00 0.83
N GLY A 258 -15.33 -14.50 1.92
CA GLY A 258 -16.75 -14.79 1.96
C GLY A 258 -17.61 -13.57 1.65
N ILE A 259 -18.81 -13.80 1.11
CA ILE A 259 -19.76 -12.76 0.66
C ILE A 259 -20.01 -11.70 1.74
N THR A 260 -20.12 -12.08 3.01
CA THR A 260 -20.32 -11.16 4.15
C THR A 260 -19.10 -10.28 4.42
N VAL A 261 -17.90 -10.85 4.30
CA VAL A 261 -16.64 -10.10 4.49
C VAL A 261 -16.56 -8.97 3.47
N LEU A 262 -16.88 -9.27 2.21
CA LEU A 262 -16.81 -8.31 1.11
C LEU A 262 -17.78 -7.12 1.25
N TYR A 263 -18.92 -7.34 1.88
CA TYR A 263 -19.85 -6.27 2.25
C TYR A 263 -19.26 -5.37 3.35
N CYS A 264 -18.63 -5.96 4.37
CA CYS A 264 -17.91 -5.21 5.40
C CYS A 264 -16.72 -4.43 4.81
N LEU A 265 -15.98 -5.02 3.86
CA LEU A 265 -14.90 -4.36 3.14
C LEU A 265 -15.39 -3.14 2.36
N LEU A 266 -16.52 -3.28 1.66
CA LEU A 266 -17.11 -2.16 0.96
C LEU A 266 -17.45 -1.03 1.93
N ARG A 267 -18.02 -1.33 3.10
CA ARG A 267 -18.26 -0.30 4.14
C ARG A 267 -16.97 0.40 4.56
N LEU A 268 -15.91 -0.35 4.84
CA LEU A 268 -14.62 0.22 5.30
C LEU A 268 -13.90 1.05 4.22
N LEU A 269 -14.10 0.74 2.94
CA LEU A 269 -13.47 1.46 1.81
C LEU A 269 -14.23 2.71 1.35
N THR A 270 -15.41 2.95 1.92
CA THR A 270 -16.34 4.03 1.53
C THR A 270 -16.86 4.83 2.73
N ILE A 271 -16.23 4.65 3.89
CA ILE A 271 -16.30 5.57 5.04
C ILE A 271 -15.24 6.63 4.79
#